data_AF-A0A645BVU0-F1
#
_entry.id   AF-A0A645BVU0-F1
#
_cell.length_a   1.000
_cell.length_b   1.000
_cell.length_c   1.000
_cell.angle_alpha   90.00
_cell.angle_beta   90.00
_cell.angle_gamma   90.00
#
_symmetry.space_group_name_H-M   'P 1'
#
loop_
_entity.id
_entity.type
_entity.pdbx_description
1 polymer ?
#
loop_
_entity_poly.entity_id
_entity_poly.type
_entity_poly.pdbx_seq_one_letter_code
_entity_poly.pdbx_strand_id
1 'polypeptide(L)'
;MLFVMMSFVIILLVTKIFPIFEGMIKELGGELPGESSALISFSTGIMAGKFTMAATIAVLMLIAAIFVLTKTKNGKKSFNKFLSSFGPTKSIMKKVTAYRFASSMSLLLSSGMNIDSSMDILLDVTEEPELKSKIEECKTSMNSGENFLDSLSDLSMFSSMHIQMLNMGQRTGEMDIVMKKLTNIYENEADQAISNSVALIEPVLVGILCVVIGFILISVMLPLMNIMSSIG
;
A
#
# COMPACT_ATOMS: atom_id res chain seq x y z
N MET A 1 14.52 0.95 10.02
CA MET A 1 15.18 0.01 10.94
C MET A 1 14.71 -1.43 10.71
N LEU A 2 13.41 -1.73 10.79
CA LEU A 2 12.84 -3.07 10.54
C LEU A 2 13.21 -3.68 9.18
N PHE A 3 13.14 -2.91 8.08
CA PHE A 3 13.50 -3.41 6.75
C PHE A 3 14.98 -3.82 6.65
N VAL A 4 15.87 -3.05 7.28
CA VAL A 4 17.31 -3.34 7.34
C VAL A 4 17.57 -4.60 8.16
N MET A 5 16.86 -4.76 9.29
CA MET A 5 16.94 -5.94 10.15
C MET A 5 16.43 -7.19 9.42
N MET A 6 15.32 -7.11 8.69
CA MET A 6 14.77 -8.22 7.91
C MET A 6 15.70 -8.64 6.76
N SER A 7 16.26 -7.67 6.04
CA SER A 7 17.24 -7.94 4.98
C SER A 7 18.49 -8.62 5.55
N PHE A 8 18.96 -8.17 6.73
CA PHE A 8 20.06 -8.80 7.44
C PHE A 8 19.75 -10.24 7.88
N VAL A 9 18.55 -10.50 8.43
CA VAL A 9 18.12 -11.84 8.83
C VAL A 9 18.06 -12.79 7.63
N ILE A 10 17.52 -12.33 6.49
CA ILE A 10 17.47 -13.13 5.26
C ILE A 10 18.88 -13.46 4.76
N ILE A 11 19.79 -12.48 4.76
CA ILE A 11 21.21 -12.69 4.39
C ILE A 11 21.86 -13.71 5.32
N LEU A 12 21.60 -13.63 6.64
CA LEU A 12 22.16 -14.53 7.63
C LEU A 12 21.61 -15.95 7.46
N LEU A 13 20.30 -16.13 7.25
CA LEU A 13 19.69 -17.43 6.96
C LEU A 13 20.33 -18.11 5.75
N VAL A 14 20.48 -17.37 4.65
CA VAL A 14 21.08 -17.91 3.42
C VAL A 14 22.57 -18.19 3.59
N THR A 15 23.32 -17.31 4.25
CA THR A 15 24.78 -17.43 4.31
C THR A 15 25.26 -18.41 5.39
N LYS A 16 24.54 -18.52 6.51
CA LYS A 16 24.99 -19.31 7.67
C LYS A 16 24.21 -20.59 7.87
N ILE A 17 22.90 -20.58 7.62
CA ILE A 17 22.04 -21.73 7.93
C ILE A 17 21.97 -22.71 6.76
N PHE A 18 21.88 -22.21 5.52
CA PHE A 18 21.94 -23.06 4.31
C PHE A 18 23.18 -23.99 4.24
N PRO A 19 24.43 -23.53 4.49
CA PRO A 19 25.60 -24.42 4.41
C PRO A 19 25.66 -25.46 5.54
N ILE A 20 25.06 -25.18 6.70
CA ILE A 20 24.97 -26.16 7.80
C ILE A 20 24.07 -27.33 7.37
N PHE A 21 22.96 -27.04 6.68
CA PHE A 21 22.11 -28.08 6.12
C PHE A 21 22.81 -28.90 5.03
N GLU A 22 23.63 -28.25 4.18
CA GLU A 22 24.45 -28.96 3.19
C GLU A 22 25.45 -29.93 3.85
N GLY A 23 26.08 -29.49 4.94
CA GLY A 23 27.00 -30.32 5.73
C GLY A 23 26.30 -31.53 6.36
N MET A 24 25.11 -31.33 6.93
CA MET A 24 24.33 -32.41 7.57
C MET A 24 23.88 -33.48 6.57
N ILE A 25 23.48 -33.08 5.35
CA ILE A 25 23.09 -34.02 4.29
C ILE A 25 24.29 -34.88 3.85
N LYS A 26 25.50 -34.30 3.81
CA LYS A 26 26.75 -35.01 3.49
C LYS A 26 27.16 -36.02 4.57
N GLU A 27 26.91 -35.71 5.85
CA GLU A 27 27.25 -36.61 6.97
C GLU A 27 26.31 -37.82 7.11
N LEU A 28 25.05 -37.70 6.70
CA LEU A 28 24.05 -38.77 6.80
C LEU A 28 24.23 -39.91 5.77
N GLY A 29 25.34 -39.93 5.03
CA GLY A 29 25.65 -40.99 4.05
C GLY A 29 24.71 -41.00 2.85
N GLY A 30 23.85 -39.99 2.70
CA GLY A 30 23.15 -39.76 1.45
C GLY A 30 24.18 -39.37 0.41
N GLU A 31 24.42 -40.24 -0.57
CA GLU A 31 24.80 -39.74 -1.88
C GLU A 31 23.76 -38.68 -2.23
N LEU A 32 24.19 -37.43 -2.42
CA LEU A 32 23.37 -36.44 -3.12
C LEU A 32 22.77 -37.18 -4.32
N PRO A 33 21.44 -37.43 -4.35
CA PRO A 33 20.86 -38.43 -5.22
C PRO A 33 21.26 -38.13 -6.65
N GLY A 34 22.20 -38.90 -7.22
CA GLY A 34 22.60 -38.94 -8.63
C GLY A 34 22.89 -37.63 -9.37
N GLU A 35 22.84 -36.48 -8.70
CA GLU A 35 22.89 -35.13 -9.30
C GLU A 35 24.03 -34.31 -8.67
N SER A 36 25.02 -34.97 -8.08
CA SER A 36 26.24 -34.32 -7.55
C SER A 36 27.15 -33.74 -8.65
N SER A 37 26.87 -34.02 -9.92
CA SER A 37 27.38 -33.28 -11.08
C SER A 37 26.62 -31.97 -11.34
N ALA A 38 25.43 -31.77 -10.78
CA ALA A 38 24.69 -30.50 -10.78
C ALA A 38 25.26 -29.48 -9.76
N LEU A 39 26.02 -29.93 -8.75
CA LEU A 39 26.73 -29.05 -7.81
C LEU A 39 28.05 -28.48 -8.37
N ILE A 40 28.71 -29.18 -9.30
CA ILE A 40 29.82 -28.62 -10.10
C ILE A 40 29.28 -27.78 -11.27
N SER A 41 28.06 -28.09 -11.74
CA SER A 41 27.28 -27.24 -12.65
C SER A 41 26.56 -26.09 -11.96
N PHE A 42 26.62 -25.97 -10.63
CA PHE A 42 26.08 -24.82 -9.88
C PHE A 42 26.88 -23.54 -10.15
N SER A 43 28.10 -23.71 -10.68
CA SER A 43 28.89 -22.65 -11.30
C SER A 43 28.32 -22.18 -12.65
N THR A 44 27.41 -22.95 -13.28
CA THR A 44 26.79 -22.68 -14.58
C THR A 44 25.47 -23.45 -14.77
N GLY A 45 24.35 -22.98 -14.19
CA GLY A 45 23.01 -23.25 -14.75
C GLY A 45 21.91 -23.72 -13.78
N ILE A 46 20.95 -22.88 -13.38
CA ILE A 46 19.74 -22.51 -14.15
C ILE A 46 18.55 -23.53 -14.15
N MET A 47 18.52 -24.60 -13.34
CA MET A 47 17.28 -25.45 -13.27
C MET A 47 16.66 -25.70 -11.89
N ALA A 48 17.36 -26.22 -10.88
CA ALA A 48 16.79 -26.33 -9.52
C ALA A 48 16.83 -24.99 -8.75
N GLY A 49 17.89 -24.21 -8.97
CA GLY A 49 17.97 -22.82 -8.54
C GLY A 49 17.01 -21.90 -9.29
N LYS A 50 16.40 -22.32 -10.40
CA LYS A 50 15.53 -21.42 -11.18
C LYS A 50 14.26 -21.05 -10.44
N PHE A 51 13.67 -21.90 -9.60
CA PHE A 51 12.42 -21.57 -8.90
C PHE A 51 12.66 -20.71 -7.67
N THR A 52 13.71 -20.99 -6.89
CA THR A 52 14.07 -20.23 -5.68
C THR A 52 14.80 -18.94 -6.03
N MET A 53 15.69 -18.96 -7.03
CA MET A 53 16.30 -17.77 -7.60
C MET A 53 15.28 -16.96 -8.40
N ALA A 54 14.32 -17.56 -9.13
CA ALA A 54 13.21 -16.78 -9.71
C ALA A 54 12.26 -16.24 -8.65
N ALA A 55 12.00 -16.94 -7.54
CA ALA A 55 11.18 -16.39 -6.46
C ALA A 55 11.88 -15.21 -5.79
N THR A 56 13.18 -15.32 -5.50
CA THR A 56 13.97 -14.21 -4.92
C THR A 56 14.21 -13.07 -5.90
N ILE A 57 14.49 -13.36 -7.18
CA ILE A 57 14.58 -12.36 -8.25
C ILE A 57 13.21 -11.75 -8.50
N ALA A 58 12.10 -12.50 -8.44
CA ALA A 58 10.75 -11.96 -8.61
C ALA A 58 10.39 -11.03 -7.45
N VAL A 59 10.74 -11.38 -6.20
CA VAL A 59 10.57 -10.49 -5.03
C VAL A 59 11.45 -9.25 -5.16
N LEU A 60 12.73 -9.38 -5.57
CA LEU A 60 13.61 -8.24 -5.83
C LEU A 60 13.14 -7.40 -7.03
N MET A 61 12.60 -8.00 -8.09
CA MET A 61 12.00 -7.31 -9.23
C MET A 61 10.71 -6.62 -8.83
N LEU A 62 9.91 -7.21 -7.94
CA LEU A 62 8.72 -6.57 -7.38
C LEU A 62 9.11 -5.34 -6.55
N ILE A 63 10.09 -5.49 -5.66
CA ILE A 63 10.60 -4.39 -4.83
C ILE A 63 11.21 -3.29 -5.71
N ALA A 64 12.04 -3.66 -6.70
CA ALA A 64 12.65 -2.72 -7.64
C ALA A 64 11.61 -2.08 -8.57
N ALA A 65 10.60 -2.82 -9.04
CA ALA A 65 9.49 -2.30 -9.85
C ALA A 65 8.65 -1.33 -9.03
N ILE A 66 8.35 -1.64 -7.77
CA ILE A 66 7.70 -0.71 -6.83
C ILE A 66 8.55 0.56 -6.66
N PHE A 67 9.87 0.43 -6.52
CA PHE A 67 10.79 1.58 -6.38
C PHE A 67 10.88 2.43 -7.67
N VAL A 68 10.91 1.81 -8.85
CA VAL A 68 10.99 2.49 -10.15
C VAL A 68 9.65 3.12 -10.55
N LEU A 69 8.54 2.44 -10.24
CA LEU A 69 7.18 2.98 -10.43
C LEU A 69 6.94 4.17 -9.51
N THR A 70 7.36 4.14 -8.25
CA THR A 70 7.18 5.28 -7.34
C THR A 70 8.06 6.50 -7.69
N LYS A 71 9.18 6.32 -8.41
CA LYS A 71 10.08 7.42 -8.82
C LYS A 71 9.73 8.08 -10.17
N THR A 72 8.91 7.46 -11.01
CA THR A 72 8.60 7.95 -12.36
C THR A 72 7.25 8.68 -12.38
N LYS A 73 7.13 9.87 -13.01
CA LYS A 73 5.86 10.66 -13.05
C LYS A 73 4.63 9.84 -13.52
N ASN A 74 4.81 8.93 -14.48
CA ASN A 74 3.76 8.00 -14.93
C ASN A 74 3.60 6.77 -14.02
N GLY A 75 4.69 6.33 -13.39
CA GLY A 75 4.66 5.25 -12.42
C GLY A 75 3.91 5.65 -11.15
N LYS A 76 4.01 6.90 -10.69
CA LYS A 76 3.22 7.43 -9.56
C LYS A 76 1.73 7.36 -9.88
N LYS A 77 1.31 7.62 -11.13
CA LYS A 77 -0.08 7.56 -11.58
C LYS A 77 -0.59 6.12 -11.71
N SER A 78 0.19 5.20 -12.29
CA SER A 78 -0.16 3.77 -12.37
C SER A 78 -0.08 3.06 -11.01
N PHE A 79 0.86 3.43 -10.16
CA PHE A 79 0.98 2.93 -8.80
C PHE A 79 -0.18 3.46 -7.96
N ASN A 80 -0.57 4.74 -8.08
CA ASN A 80 -1.80 5.23 -7.43
C ASN A 80 -3.03 4.47 -7.91
N LYS A 81 -3.12 4.16 -9.22
CA LYS A 81 -4.25 3.39 -9.77
C LYS A 81 -4.27 1.94 -9.25
N PHE A 82 -3.12 1.28 -9.19
CA PHE A 82 -2.98 -0.07 -8.66
C PHE A 82 -3.19 -0.13 -7.14
N LEU A 83 -2.62 0.82 -6.38
CA LEU A 83 -2.83 0.98 -4.95
C LEU A 83 -4.29 1.35 -4.64
N SER A 84 -4.94 2.19 -5.45
CA SER A 84 -6.37 2.53 -5.33
C SER A 84 -7.30 1.34 -5.64
N SER A 85 -6.79 0.29 -6.29
CA SER A 85 -7.50 -0.98 -6.48
C SER A 85 -7.37 -1.90 -5.25
N PHE A 86 -6.42 -1.63 -4.35
CA PHE A 86 -6.31 -2.31 -3.07
C PHE A 86 -7.33 -1.69 -2.10
N GLY A 87 -8.32 -2.49 -1.70
CA GLY A 87 -9.43 -2.08 -0.83
C GLY A 87 -9.07 -1.18 0.37
N PRO A 88 -8.02 -1.48 1.18
CA PRO A 88 -7.68 -0.66 2.33
C PRO A 88 -7.15 0.74 1.95
N THR A 89 -6.44 0.88 0.83
CA THR A 89 -5.86 2.16 0.41
C THR A 89 -6.92 3.14 -0.10
N LYS A 90 -7.98 2.64 -0.76
CA LYS A 90 -9.08 3.47 -1.28
C LYS A 90 -9.81 4.25 -0.17
N SER A 91 -9.99 3.63 0.99
CA SER A 91 -10.63 4.27 2.15
C SER A 91 -9.79 5.42 2.70
N ILE A 92 -8.46 5.24 2.79
CA ILE A 92 -7.51 6.26 3.25
C ILE A 92 -7.51 7.45 2.29
N MET A 93 -7.38 7.18 0.99
CA MET A 93 -7.36 8.24 -0.03
C MET A 93 -8.64 9.08 0.05
N LYS A 94 -9.80 8.44 0.15
CA LYS A 94 -11.07 9.14 0.30
C LYS A 94 -11.10 10.08 1.53
N LYS A 95 -10.63 9.61 2.68
CA LYS A 95 -10.55 10.41 3.93
C LYS A 95 -9.58 11.58 3.81
N VAL A 96 -8.41 11.35 3.21
CA VAL A 96 -7.41 12.40 2.97
C VAL A 96 -7.93 13.45 1.98
N THR A 97 -8.61 13.03 0.92
CA THR A 97 -9.24 13.92 -0.06
C THR A 97 -10.35 14.75 0.59
N ALA A 98 -11.19 14.15 1.43
CA ALA A 98 -12.21 14.87 2.20
C ALA A 98 -11.61 15.88 3.20
N TYR A 99 -10.54 15.50 3.92
CA TYR A 99 -9.80 16.40 4.81
C TYR A 99 -9.23 17.60 4.05
N ARG A 100 -8.54 17.38 2.92
CA ARG A 100 -7.94 18.46 2.12
C ARG A 100 -8.98 19.45 1.61
N PHE A 101 -10.11 18.94 1.13
CA PHE A 101 -11.24 19.77 0.72
C PHE A 101 -11.79 20.58 1.90
N ALA A 102 -12.15 19.91 3.01
CA ALA A 102 -12.75 20.56 4.17
C ALA A 102 -11.81 21.61 4.79
N SER A 103 -10.52 21.30 4.90
CA SER A 103 -9.49 22.20 5.44
C SER A 103 -9.34 23.47 4.60
N SER A 104 -9.18 23.29 3.28
CA SER A 104 -9.04 24.41 2.35
C SER A 104 -10.31 25.25 2.29
N MET A 105 -11.49 24.60 2.25
CA MET A 105 -12.78 25.28 2.24
C MET A 105 -13.03 26.03 3.56
N SER A 106 -12.68 25.44 4.71
CA SER A 106 -12.78 26.09 6.01
C SER A 106 -11.90 27.34 6.09
N LEU A 107 -10.68 27.28 5.54
CA LEU A 107 -9.76 28.43 5.49
C LEU A 107 -10.31 29.57 4.63
N LEU A 108 -10.87 29.25 3.47
CA LEU A 108 -11.44 30.26 2.57
C LEU A 108 -12.72 30.88 3.14
N LEU A 109 -13.62 30.06 3.69
CA LEU A 109 -14.86 30.53 4.33
C LEU A 109 -14.58 31.38 5.57
N SER A 110 -13.62 30.99 6.41
CA SER A 110 -13.21 31.79 7.57
C SER A 110 -12.53 33.10 7.20
N SER A 111 -12.03 33.22 5.97
CA SER A 111 -11.52 34.47 5.40
C SER A 111 -12.64 35.38 4.86
N GLY A 112 -13.91 34.99 5.03
CA GLY A 112 -15.08 35.76 4.59
C GLY A 112 -15.42 35.57 3.11
N MET A 113 -14.81 34.60 2.43
CA MET A 113 -15.16 34.28 1.04
C MET A 113 -16.49 33.55 0.96
N ASN A 114 -17.23 33.76 -0.13
CA ASN A 114 -18.43 32.97 -0.44
C ASN A 114 -18.04 31.60 -1.02
N ILE A 115 -19.00 30.67 -1.08
CA ILE A 115 -18.80 29.28 -1.53
C ILE A 115 -18.28 29.24 -2.97
N ASP A 116 -18.90 30.00 -3.88
CA ASP A 116 -18.51 30.03 -5.30
C ASP A 116 -17.06 30.48 -5.51
N SER A 117 -16.66 31.64 -4.95
CA SER A 117 -15.27 32.10 -5.09
C SER A 117 -14.28 31.17 -4.40
N SER A 118 -14.70 30.52 -3.31
CA SER A 118 -13.85 29.55 -2.61
C SER A 118 -13.59 28.33 -3.49
N MET A 119 -14.59 27.85 -4.22
CA MET A 119 -14.47 26.72 -5.15
C MET A 119 -13.53 27.04 -6.33
N ASP A 120 -13.54 28.29 -6.82
CA ASP A 120 -12.62 28.76 -7.86
C ASP A 120 -11.16 28.67 -7.41
N ILE A 121 -10.85 29.23 -6.23
CA ILE A 121 -9.49 29.18 -5.67
C ILE A 121 -9.09 27.73 -5.37
N LEU A 122 -10.00 26.93 -4.82
CA LEU A 122 -9.76 25.50 -4.54
C LEU A 122 -9.33 24.74 -5.80
N LEU A 123 -9.96 25.01 -6.94
CA LEU A 123 -9.68 24.35 -8.21
C LEU A 123 -8.31 24.72 -8.80
N ASP A 124 -7.86 25.96 -8.55
CA ASP A 124 -6.56 26.46 -8.97
C ASP A 124 -5.42 25.95 -8.08
N VAL A 125 -5.64 25.83 -6.77
CA VAL A 125 -4.62 25.40 -5.79
C VAL A 125 -4.52 23.88 -5.67
N THR A 126 -5.56 23.13 -6.06
CA THR A 126 -5.56 21.68 -5.96
C THR A 126 -4.73 21.03 -7.07
N GLU A 127 -3.61 20.41 -6.68
CA GLU A 127 -2.76 19.61 -7.59
C GLU A 127 -3.20 18.13 -7.70
N GLU A 128 -3.97 17.65 -6.73
CA GLU A 128 -4.35 16.23 -6.64
C GLU A 128 -5.46 15.91 -7.66
N PRO A 129 -5.24 14.99 -8.63
CA PRO A 129 -6.18 14.78 -9.75
C PRO A 129 -7.57 14.31 -9.33
N GLU A 130 -7.68 13.46 -8.31
CA GLU A 130 -8.98 12.94 -7.84
C GLU A 130 -9.80 14.05 -7.20
N LEU A 131 -9.20 14.85 -6.32
CA LEU A 131 -9.83 16.00 -5.69
C LEU A 131 -10.20 17.05 -6.74
N LYS A 132 -9.30 17.35 -7.67
CA LYS A 132 -9.55 18.33 -8.73
C LYS A 132 -10.75 17.94 -9.59
N SER A 133 -10.82 16.67 -10.01
CA SER A 133 -11.96 16.14 -10.77
C SER A 133 -13.28 16.27 -10.00
N LYS A 134 -13.28 16.02 -8.69
CA LYS A 134 -14.48 16.16 -7.86
C LYS A 134 -14.91 17.61 -7.66
N ILE A 135 -13.96 18.53 -7.51
CA ILE A 135 -14.24 19.97 -7.41
C ILE A 135 -14.80 20.47 -8.75
N GLU A 136 -14.22 20.05 -9.88
CA GLU A 136 -14.72 20.37 -11.23
C GLU A 136 -16.15 19.88 -11.45
N GLU A 137 -16.45 18.65 -11.07
CA GLU A 137 -17.79 18.06 -11.14
C GLU A 137 -18.79 18.82 -10.24
N CYS A 138 -18.43 19.09 -8.98
CA CYS A 138 -19.24 19.89 -8.07
C CYS A 138 -19.59 21.27 -8.66
N LYS A 139 -18.58 21.97 -9.18
CA LYS A 139 -18.73 23.31 -9.74
C LYS A 139 -19.59 23.30 -11.00
N THR A 140 -19.47 22.25 -11.82
CA THR A 140 -20.31 22.07 -13.01
C THR A 140 -21.77 21.90 -12.63
N SER A 141 -22.06 21.08 -11.62
CA SER A 141 -23.42 20.91 -11.07
C SER A 141 -23.98 22.20 -10.48
N MET A 142 -23.19 22.94 -9.69
CA MET A 142 -23.58 24.25 -9.17
C MET A 142 -23.91 25.25 -10.29
N ASN A 143 -23.09 25.30 -11.34
CA ASN A 143 -23.34 26.17 -12.50
C ASN A 143 -24.61 25.78 -13.28
N SER A 144 -25.02 24.51 -13.22
CA SER A 144 -26.30 24.06 -13.78
C SER A 144 -27.53 24.38 -12.92
N GLY A 145 -27.32 24.98 -11.74
CA GLY A 145 -28.38 25.43 -10.84
C GLY A 145 -28.68 24.50 -9.67
N GLU A 146 -27.88 23.45 -9.47
CA GLU A 146 -27.99 22.60 -8.28
C GLU A 146 -27.45 23.30 -7.03
N ASN A 147 -28.00 22.95 -5.87
CA ASN A 147 -27.50 23.45 -4.60
C ASN A 147 -26.14 22.81 -4.28
N PHE A 148 -25.21 23.60 -3.75
CA PHE A 148 -23.89 23.14 -3.30
C PHE A 148 -23.91 21.84 -2.49
N LEU A 149 -24.85 21.71 -1.54
CA LEU A 149 -24.92 20.51 -0.69
C LEU A 149 -25.38 19.26 -1.43
N ASP A 150 -26.24 19.42 -2.42
CA ASP A 150 -26.74 18.32 -3.24
C ASP A 150 -25.62 17.84 -4.17
N SER A 151 -24.93 18.77 -4.84
CA SER A 151 -23.75 18.46 -5.65
C SER A 151 -22.61 17.84 -4.83
N LEU A 152 -22.43 18.25 -3.57
CA LEU A 152 -21.44 17.67 -2.67
C LEU A 152 -21.81 16.25 -2.20
N SER A 153 -23.11 15.96 -2.07
CA SER A 153 -23.63 14.65 -1.69
C SER A 153 -23.34 13.61 -2.79
N ASP A 154 -23.48 13.99 -4.06
CA ASP A 154 -23.31 13.09 -5.20
C ASP A 154 -21.86 12.61 -5.38
N LEU A 155 -20.90 13.45 -4.99
CA LEU A 155 -19.46 13.13 -5.05
C LEU A 155 -19.04 12.05 -4.05
N SER A 156 -19.95 11.65 -3.14
CA SER A 156 -19.75 10.67 -2.08
C SER A 156 -18.55 10.96 -1.17
N MET A 157 -17.97 12.18 -1.20
CA MET A 157 -16.81 12.55 -0.38
C MET A 157 -17.14 12.57 1.11
N PHE A 158 -18.37 12.96 1.42
CA PHE A 158 -18.87 13.10 2.78
C PHE A 158 -19.90 12.01 3.10
N SER A 159 -19.92 11.55 4.35
CA SER A 159 -21.02 10.74 4.87
C SER A 159 -22.32 11.55 4.88
N SER A 160 -23.47 10.89 4.73
CA SER A 160 -24.79 11.53 4.81
C SER A 160 -24.98 12.33 6.12
N MET A 161 -24.40 11.87 7.22
CA MET A 161 -24.40 12.59 8.50
C MET A 161 -23.63 13.93 8.41
N HIS A 162 -22.49 13.94 7.72
CA HIS A 162 -21.67 15.14 7.55
C HIS A 162 -22.33 16.15 6.60
N ILE A 163 -23.04 15.68 5.57
CA ILE A 163 -23.86 16.53 4.69
C ILE A 163 -25.00 17.20 5.49
N GLN A 164 -25.66 16.48 6.41
CA GLN A 164 -26.68 17.07 7.27
C GLN A 164 -26.12 18.15 8.21
N MET A 165 -24.91 17.96 8.74
CA MET A 165 -24.22 18.99 9.52
C MET A 165 -23.97 20.25 8.68
N LEU A 166 -23.52 20.09 7.44
CA LEU A 166 -23.32 21.20 6.50
C LEU A 166 -24.64 21.91 6.16
N ASN A 167 -25.74 21.17 6.01
CA ASN A 167 -27.08 21.75 5.80
C ASN A 167 -27.52 22.61 6.99
N MET A 168 -27.28 22.14 8.22
CA MET A 168 -27.51 22.95 9.41
C MET A 168 -26.64 24.20 9.43
N GLY A 169 -25.34 24.06 9.13
CA GLY A 169 -24.41 25.20 9.06
C GLY A 169 -24.79 26.23 8.00
N GLN A 170 -25.25 25.80 6.83
CA GLN A 170 -25.71 26.71 5.77
C GLN A 170 -26.97 27.48 6.20
N ARG A 171 -27.89 26.83 6.92
CA ARG A 171 -29.12 27.46 7.42
C ARG A 171 -28.85 28.46 8.55
N THR A 172 -27.87 28.19 9.40
CA THR A 172 -27.47 29.08 10.51
C THR A 172 -26.46 30.14 10.08
N GLY A 173 -25.89 30.04 8.87
CA GLY A 173 -24.82 30.92 8.39
C GLY A 173 -23.45 30.61 9.00
N GLU A 174 -23.31 29.50 9.72
CA GLU A 174 -22.08 29.07 10.42
C GLU A 174 -21.34 27.96 9.63
N MET A 175 -21.30 28.11 8.31
CA MET A 175 -20.69 27.12 7.42
C MET A 175 -19.19 26.96 7.67
N ASP A 176 -18.50 28.05 8.01
CA ASP A 176 -17.09 28.08 8.39
C ASP A 176 -16.80 27.24 9.64
N ILE A 177 -17.65 27.35 10.67
CA ILE A 177 -17.54 26.59 11.93
C ILE A 177 -17.79 25.10 11.66
N VAL A 178 -18.82 24.77 10.90
CA VAL A 178 -19.11 23.37 10.55
C VAL A 178 -18.01 22.75 9.70
N MET A 179 -17.50 23.48 8.71
CA MET A 179 -16.41 23.00 7.86
C MET A 179 -15.11 22.79 8.67
N LYS A 180 -14.83 23.66 9.65
CA LYS A 180 -13.72 23.48 10.59
C LYS A 180 -13.89 22.22 11.44
N LYS A 181 -15.11 21.95 11.91
CA LYS A 181 -15.41 20.72 12.66
C LYS A 181 -15.22 19.47 11.80
N LEU A 182 -15.64 19.50 10.54
CA LEU A 182 -15.40 18.41 9.60
C LEU A 182 -13.91 18.21 9.31
N THR A 183 -13.15 19.30 9.21
CA THR A 183 -11.68 19.24 9.05
C THR A 183 -11.05 18.42 10.17
N ASN A 184 -11.37 18.72 11.42
CA ASN A 184 -10.84 17.98 12.58
C ASN A 184 -11.27 16.50 12.59
N ILE A 185 -12.50 16.20 12.15
CA ILE A 185 -13.00 14.82 12.07
C ILE A 185 -12.20 14.05 11.01
N TYR A 186 -12.08 14.58 9.80
CA TYR A 186 -11.38 13.89 8.72
C TYR A 186 -9.87 13.84 8.90
N GLU A 187 -9.27 14.82 9.61
CA GLU A 187 -7.87 14.77 10.01
C GLU A 187 -7.61 13.55 10.89
N ASN A 188 -8.37 13.42 11.97
CA ASN A 188 -8.27 12.29 12.88
C ASN A 188 -8.56 10.95 12.18
N GLU A 189 -9.58 10.91 11.32
CA GLU A 189 -9.89 9.70 10.56
C GLU A 189 -8.81 9.32 9.55
N ALA A 190 -8.19 10.31 8.88
CA ALA A 190 -7.10 10.10 7.95
C ALA A 190 -5.85 9.62 8.70
N ASP A 191 -5.48 10.26 9.81
CA ASP A 191 -4.34 9.87 10.63
C ASP A 191 -4.50 8.47 11.22
N GLN A 192 -5.69 8.13 11.72
CA GLN A 192 -5.99 6.77 12.18
C GLN A 192 -5.90 5.75 11.04
N ALA A 193 -6.43 6.09 9.86
CA ALA A 193 -6.37 5.18 8.70
C ALA A 193 -4.92 4.97 8.22
N ILE A 194 -4.10 6.02 8.24
CA ILE A 194 -2.66 5.95 7.94
C ILE A 194 -1.94 5.10 8.99
N SER A 195 -2.16 5.37 10.29
CA SER A 195 -1.55 4.63 11.40
C SER A 195 -1.89 3.14 11.36
N ASN A 196 -3.17 2.80 11.14
CA ASN A 196 -3.60 1.41 11.02
C ASN A 196 -2.95 0.71 9.81
N SER A 197 -2.80 1.42 8.70
CA SER A 197 -2.15 0.87 7.51
C SER A 197 -0.66 0.63 7.73
N VAL A 198 0.01 1.53 8.47
CA VAL A 198 1.40 1.35 8.88
C VAL A 198 1.52 0.17 9.85
N ALA A 199 0.59 0.01 10.80
CA ALA A 199 0.58 -1.10 11.74
C ALA A 199 0.39 -2.47 11.07
N LEU A 200 -0.33 -2.53 9.94
CA LEU A 200 -0.50 -3.77 9.16
C LEU A 200 0.76 -4.20 8.40
N ILE A 201 1.75 -3.31 8.22
CA ILE A 201 3.00 -3.65 7.52
C ILE A 201 3.78 -4.71 8.30
N GLU A 202 3.81 -4.61 9.62
CA GLU A 202 4.54 -5.55 10.48
C GLU A 202 4.03 -7.01 10.37
N PRO A 203 2.74 -7.32 10.57
CA PRO A 203 2.24 -8.69 10.45
C PRO A 203 2.38 -9.24 9.03
N VAL A 204 2.26 -8.41 7.98
CA VAL A 204 2.50 -8.85 6.60
C VAL A 204 3.95 -9.26 6.38
N LEU A 205 4.91 -8.49 6.89
CA LEU A 205 6.33 -8.81 6.79
C LEU A 205 6.69 -10.11 7.52
N VAL A 206 6.14 -10.31 8.73
CA VAL A 206 6.33 -11.55 9.49
C VAL A 206 5.69 -12.74 8.75
N GLY A 207 4.49 -12.56 8.19
CA GLY A 207 3.83 -13.59 7.39
C GLY A 207 4.64 -14.04 6.18
N ILE A 208 5.24 -13.09 5.43
CA ILE A 208 6.13 -13.40 4.31
C ILE A 208 7.35 -14.20 4.79
N LEU A 209 7.94 -13.82 5.91
CA LEU A 209 9.11 -14.52 6.48
C LEU A 209 8.78 -15.96 6.86
N CYS A 210 7.61 -16.20 7.47
CA CYS A 210 7.12 -17.55 7.76
C CYS A 210 6.95 -18.40 6.49
N VAL A 211 6.41 -17.83 5.41
CA VAL A 211 6.24 -18.55 4.13
C VAL A 211 7.60 -18.92 3.54
N VAL A 212 8.57 -18.00 3.56
CA VAL A 212 9.94 -18.25 3.06
C VAL A 212 10.62 -19.35 3.87
N ILE A 213 10.56 -19.29 5.20
CA ILE A 213 11.14 -20.33 6.07
C ILE A 213 10.46 -21.68 5.83
N GLY A 214 9.12 -21.72 5.77
CA GLY A 214 8.36 -22.94 5.50
C GLY A 214 8.75 -23.57 4.16
N PHE A 215 8.91 -22.75 3.12
CA PHE A 215 9.37 -23.22 1.81
C PHE A 215 10.77 -23.84 1.87
N ILE A 216 11.70 -23.20 2.59
CA ILE A 216 13.06 -23.73 2.79
C ILE A 216 13.01 -25.07 3.53
N LEU A 217 12.25 -25.17 4.62
CA LEU A 217 12.12 -26.40 5.41
C LEU A 217 11.58 -27.56 4.56
N ILE A 218 10.52 -27.32 3.77
CA ILE A 218 9.95 -28.35 2.89
C ILE A 218 10.99 -28.78 1.83
N SER A 219 11.71 -27.82 1.25
CA SER A 219 12.74 -28.10 0.24
C SER A 219 13.90 -28.96 0.78
N VAL A 220 14.17 -28.92 2.09
CA VAL A 220 15.22 -29.72 2.74
C VAL A 220 14.67 -31.05 3.27
N MET A 221 13.46 -31.05 3.84
CA MET A 221 12.83 -32.25 4.39
C MET A 221 12.50 -33.30 3.31
N LEU A 222 12.04 -32.89 2.13
CA LEU A 222 11.69 -33.82 1.05
C LEU A 222 12.87 -34.71 0.60
N PRO A 223 14.08 -34.16 0.33
CA PRO A 223 15.27 -34.97 0.07
C PRO A 223 15.64 -35.92 1.22
N LEU A 224 15.57 -35.47 2.47
CA LEU A 224 15.88 -36.29 3.64
C LEU A 224 14.93 -37.48 3.78
N MET A 225 13.63 -37.26 3.53
CA MET A 225 12.63 -38.33 3.50
C MET A 225 12.94 -39.35 2.41
N ASN A 226 13.32 -38.90 1.21
CA ASN A 226 13.68 -39.79 0.10
C ASN A 226 14.92 -40.63 0.43
N ILE A 227 15.95 -40.04 1.06
CA ILE A 227 17.15 -40.76 1.50
C ILE A 227 16.79 -41.81 2.57
N MET A 228 15.99 -41.45 3.58
CA MET A 228 15.54 -42.40 4.61
C MET A 228 14.73 -43.56 4.01
N SER A 229 13.86 -43.29 3.03
CA SER A 229 13.10 -44.34 2.34
C SER A 229 13.95 -45.21 1.41
N SER A 230 15.09 -44.71 0.94
CA SER A 230 15.99 -45.46 0.06
C SER A 230 16.98 -46.35 0.83
N ILE A 231 17.16 -46.10 2.13
CA ILE A 231 18.06 -46.86 3.02
C ILE A 231 17.31 -47.92 3.84
N GLY A 232 15.97 -47.89 3.86
CA GLY A 232 15.11 -48.92 4.47
C GLY A 232 14.30 -49.70 3.46
#